data_AF-A0A6A4M6H0-F1
#
_entry.id   AF-A0A6A4M6H0-F1
#
_cell.length_a   1.000
_cell.length_b   1.000
_cell.length_c   1.000
_cell.angle_alpha   90.00
_cell.angle_beta   90.00
_cell.angle_gamma   90.00
#
_symmetry.space_group_name_H-M   'P 1'
#
loop_
_entity.id
_entity.type
_entity.pdbx_description
1 polymer ?
#
loop_
_entity_poly.entity_id
_entity_poly.type
_entity_poly.pdbx_seq_one_letter_code
_entity_poly.pdbx_strand_id
1 'polypeptide(L)'
;MFDPSGFITHFMNLALKAQLLLCLTLMILSFLLLINNPAPKKIYMLDFACYKPPEAQTITIEGAAARLRCFGNFFKEETLEFMRRTTARSGLGDSTYLPEGFFKDPPDTSMEYARREMEMAMFGAVDELLAKTKVRSRDVGIVVVNCCISCVAPCLSSMIVNRYKMKEVSLVII
;
A
#
# COMPACT_ATOMS: atom_id res chain seq x y z
N MET A 1 -8.01 60.75 -57.40
CA MET A 1 -9.18 60.82 -56.52
C MET A 1 -9.16 59.56 -55.67
N PHE A 2 -8.74 59.68 -54.41
CA PHE A 2 -8.71 58.54 -53.48
C PHE A 2 -10.16 58.20 -53.14
N ASP A 3 -10.61 56.96 -53.36
CA ASP A 3 -11.94 56.51 -52.93
C ASP A 3 -11.81 55.97 -51.49
N PRO A 4 -12.18 56.76 -50.47
CA PRO A 4 -12.00 56.36 -49.08
C PRO A 4 -12.96 55.23 -48.72
N SER A 5 -14.10 55.13 -49.40
CA SER A 5 -15.17 54.18 -49.08
C SER A 5 -14.81 52.74 -49.44
N GLY A 6 -14.19 52.52 -50.61
CA GLY A 6 -13.67 51.23 -51.04
C GLY A 6 -12.47 50.74 -50.21
N PHE A 7 -11.60 51.65 -49.79
CA PHE A 7 -10.47 51.32 -48.91
C PHE A 7 -10.93 50.90 -47.52
N ILE A 8 -11.90 51.62 -46.94
CA ILE A 8 -12.48 51.30 -45.62
C ILE A 8 -13.20 49.95 -45.65
N THR A 9 -14.01 49.67 -46.68
CA THR A 9 -14.72 48.38 -46.78
C THR A 9 -13.76 47.20 -46.99
N HIS A 10 -12.70 47.38 -47.77
CA HIS A 10 -11.67 46.34 -47.93
C HIS A 10 -10.93 46.08 -46.61
N PHE A 11 -10.54 47.12 -45.89
CA PHE A 11 -9.87 47.02 -44.60
C PHE A 11 -10.77 46.35 -43.54
N MET A 12 -12.05 46.73 -43.48
CA MET A 12 -13.03 46.12 -42.57
C MET A 12 -13.27 44.63 -42.89
N ASN A 13 -13.35 44.24 -44.17
CA ASN A 13 -13.48 42.84 -44.56
C ASN A 13 -12.24 42.01 -44.19
N LEU A 14 -11.04 42.57 -44.34
CA LEU A 14 -9.80 41.91 -43.96
C LEU A 14 -9.72 41.72 -42.43
N ALA A 15 -10.08 42.75 -41.66
CA ALA A 15 -10.14 42.69 -40.19
C ALA A 15 -11.18 41.66 -39.71
N LEU A 16 -12.35 41.60 -40.35
CA LEU A 16 -13.40 40.63 -40.04
C LEU A 16 -12.93 39.19 -40.30
N LYS A 17 -12.25 38.93 -41.43
CA LYS A 17 -11.68 37.61 -41.75
C LYS A 17 -10.58 37.21 -40.77
N ALA A 18 -9.69 38.14 -40.39
CA ALA A 18 -8.64 37.89 -39.41
C ALA A 18 -9.23 37.54 -38.03
N GLN A 19 -10.28 38.26 -37.60
CA GLN A 19 -10.98 37.96 -36.37
C GLN A 19 -11.67 36.59 -36.42
N LEU A 20 -12.30 36.25 -37.55
CA LEU A 20 -12.94 34.94 -37.73
C LEU A 20 -11.94 33.80 -37.64
N LEU A 21 -10.78 33.94 -38.30
CA LEU A 21 -9.67 32.98 -38.27
C LEU A 21 -9.11 32.81 -36.85
N LEU A 22 -8.91 33.91 -36.12
CA LEU A 22 -8.43 33.87 -34.74
C LEU A 22 -9.44 33.18 -33.82
N CYS A 23 -10.74 33.47 -33.96
CA CYS A 23 -11.78 32.77 -33.21
C CYS A 23 -11.79 31.26 -33.53
N LEU A 24 -11.62 30.89 -34.81
CA LEU A 24 -11.60 29.49 -35.23
C LEU A 24 -10.39 28.75 -34.67
N THR A 25 -9.20 29.36 -34.69
CA THR A 25 -7.99 28.74 -34.12
C THR A 25 -8.07 28.60 -32.61
N LEU A 26 -8.61 29.60 -31.90
CA LEU A 26 -8.84 29.52 -30.46
C LEU A 26 -9.89 28.46 -30.10
N MET A 27 -10.95 28.32 -30.89
CA MET A 27 -11.96 27.27 -30.70
C MET A 27 -11.37 25.88 -30.91
N ILE A 28 -10.59 25.69 -31.98
CA ILE A 28 -9.90 24.41 -32.26
C ILE A 28 -8.91 24.10 -31.14
N LEU A 29 -8.11 25.07 -30.70
CA LEU A 29 -7.13 24.88 -29.63
C LEU A 29 -7.82 24.51 -28.30
N SER A 30 -8.89 25.22 -27.93
CA SER A 30 -9.69 24.91 -26.73
C SER A 30 -10.27 23.50 -26.80
N PHE A 31 -10.82 23.11 -27.95
CA PHE A 31 -11.37 21.77 -28.17
C PHE A 31 -10.29 20.68 -28.04
N LEU A 32 -9.10 20.91 -28.62
CA LEU A 32 -7.97 19.98 -28.49
C LEU A 32 -7.47 19.87 -27.05
N LEU A 33 -7.42 20.97 -26.31
CA LEU A 33 -7.04 20.96 -24.88
C LEU A 33 -8.05 20.21 -24.02
N LEU A 34 -9.35 20.34 -24.31
CA LEU A 34 -10.40 19.62 -23.58
C LEU A 34 -10.37 18.11 -23.85
N ILE A 35 -10.09 17.68 -25.09
CA ILE A 35 -9.97 16.26 -25.44
C ILE A 35 -8.68 15.67 -24.86
N ASN A 36 -7.58 16.42 -24.90
CA ASN A 36 -6.27 15.95 -24.46
C ASN A 36 -6.02 16.10 -22.96
N ASN A 37 -6.99 16.60 -22.20
CA ASN A 37 -6.93 16.65 -20.75
C ASN A 37 -7.84 15.56 -20.16
N PRO A 38 -7.45 14.27 -20.23
CA PRO A 38 -8.23 13.22 -19.61
C PRO A 38 -8.31 13.53 -18.12
N ALA A 39 -9.53 13.49 -17.58
CA ALA A 39 -9.74 13.62 -16.14
C ALA A 39 -8.78 12.67 -15.40
N PRO A 40 -8.22 13.09 -14.25
CA PRO A 40 -7.33 12.23 -13.48
C PRO A 40 -7.99 10.88 -13.26
N LYS A 41 -7.28 9.81 -13.62
CA LYS A 41 -7.79 8.45 -13.47
C LYS A 41 -8.10 8.22 -12.00
N LYS A 42 -9.37 8.00 -11.69
CA LYS A 42 -9.81 7.72 -10.32
C LYS A 42 -9.24 6.37 -9.88
N ILE A 43 -8.60 6.34 -8.72
CA ILE A 43 -8.05 5.14 -8.10
C ILE A 43 -8.99 4.72 -6.99
N TYR A 44 -9.37 3.45 -6.98
CA TYR A 44 -10.30 2.88 -6.02
C TYR A 44 -9.65 1.72 -5.29
N MET A 45 -9.94 1.63 -3.98
CA MET A 45 -9.63 0.45 -3.19
C MET A 45 -10.73 -0.58 -3.43
N LEU A 46 -10.35 -1.75 -3.96
CA LEU A 46 -11.32 -2.80 -4.24
C LEU A 46 -11.71 -3.57 -2.97
N ASP A 47 -10.73 -3.97 -2.15
CA ASP A 47 -10.94 -4.78 -0.95
C ASP A 47 -9.68 -4.75 -0.04
N PHE A 48 -9.78 -5.33 1.15
CA PHE A 48 -8.67 -5.60 2.08
C PHE A 48 -8.83 -6.96 2.79
N ALA A 49 -7.68 -7.46 3.27
CA ALA A 49 -7.63 -8.62 4.13
C ALA A 49 -6.56 -8.43 5.20
N CYS A 50 -6.80 -9.02 6.38
CA CYS A 50 -5.87 -9.01 7.50
C CYS A 50 -5.69 -10.45 7.96
N TYR A 51 -4.45 -10.90 8.08
CA TYR A 51 -4.19 -12.20 8.68
C TYR A 51 -4.55 -12.19 10.17
N LYS A 52 -5.31 -13.21 10.58
CA LYS A 52 -5.59 -13.51 11.99
C LYS A 52 -4.83 -14.79 12.37
N PRO A 53 -3.92 -14.75 13.36
CA PRO A 53 -3.24 -15.96 13.81
C PRO A 53 -4.21 -16.98 14.42
N PRO A 54 -3.86 -18.28 14.41
CA PRO A 54 -4.59 -19.33 15.11
C PRO A 54 -4.81 -19.03 16.59
N GLU A 55 -5.90 -19.54 17.17
CA GLU A 55 -6.21 -19.35 18.60
C GLU A 55 -5.13 -19.91 19.54
N ALA A 56 -4.35 -20.89 19.07
CA ALA A 56 -3.20 -21.42 19.81
C ALA A 56 -2.10 -20.38 20.07
N GLN A 57 -2.09 -19.27 19.33
CA GLN A 57 -1.18 -18.14 19.51
C GLN A 57 -1.78 -17.00 20.34
N THR A 58 -3.00 -17.15 20.86
CA THR A 58 -3.65 -16.15 21.70
C THR A 58 -3.00 -16.09 23.08
N ILE A 59 -2.82 -14.90 23.63
CA ILE A 59 -2.24 -14.67 24.95
C ILE A 59 -2.84 -13.44 25.64
N THR A 60 -2.85 -13.47 26.97
CA THR A 60 -3.17 -12.31 27.82
C THR A 60 -1.94 -11.42 28.00
N ILE A 61 -2.13 -10.18 28.43
CA ILE A 61 -1.00 -9.26 28.70
C ILE A 61 -0.08 -9.85 29.78
N GLU A 62 -0.67 -10.44 30.82
CA GLU A 62 0.00 -11.05 31.96
C GLU A 62 0.72 -12.34 31.53
N GLY A 63 0.11 -13.12 30.64
CA GLY A 63 0.74 -14.29 30.03
C GLY A 63 1.96 -13.91 29.18
N ALA A 64 1.88 -12.82 28.41
CA ALA A 64 3.01 -12.30 27.66
C ALA A 64 4.16 -11.85 28.58
N ALA A 65 3.85 -11.11 29.66
CA ALA A 65 4.84 -10.71 30.66
C ALA A 65 5.51 -11.92 31.35
N ALA A 66 4.71 -12.94 31.71
CA ALA A 66 5.23 -14.19 32.24
C ALA A 66 6.15 -14.88 31.24
N ARG A 67 5.79 -14.88 29.95
CA ARG A 67 6.60 -15.52 28.92
C ARG A 67 7.91 -14.80 28.65
N LEU A 68 7.92 -13.47 28.71
CA LEU A 68 9.14 -12.68 28.58
C LEU A 68 10.16 -12.98 29.68
N ARG A 69 9.74 -13.40 30.88
CA ARG A 69 10.66 -13.89 31.94
C ARG A 69 11.36 -15.19 31.57
N CYS A 70 10.82 -15.98 30.65
CA CYS A 70 11.46 -17.21 30.17
C CYS A 70 12.60 -16.95 29.17
N PHE A 71 12.78 -15.72 28.68
CA PHE A 71 13.88 -15.34 27.77
C PHE A 71 15.20 -15.10 28.53
N GLY A 72 15.48 -15.92 29.55
CA GLY A 72 16.62 -15.77 30.44
C GLY A 72 16.71 -14.39 31.10
N ASN A 73 17.92 -13.93 31.40
CA ASN A 73 18.17 -12.62 32.02
C ASN A 73 18.12 -11.45 31.01
N PHE A 74 17.49 -11.62 29.85
CA PHE A 74 17.42 -10.58 28.82
C PHE A 74 16.57 -9.38 29.27
N PHE A 75 15.50 -9.63 30.03
CA PHE A 75 14.61 -8.61 30.54
C PHE A 75 14.74 -8.47 32.06
N LYS A 76 15.10 -7.28 32.53
CA LYS A 76 15.05 -6.93 33.95
C LYS A 76 13.61 -6.73 34.40
N GLU A 77 13.30 -6.96 35.68
CA GLU A 77 11.95 -6.83 36.20
C GLU A 77 11.38 -5.41 36.02
N GLU A 78 12.21 -4.38 36.16
CA GLU A 78 11.83 -2.98 35.89
C GLU A 78 11.38 -2.77 34.42
N THR A 79 12.06 -3.42 33.47
CA THR A 79 11.73 -3.37 32.04
C THR A 79 10.42 -4.11 31.77
N LEU A 80 10.22 -5.27 32.41
CA LEU A 80 8.98 -6.04 32.30
C LEU A 80 7.78 -5.25 32.84
N GLU A 81 7.92 -4.58 33.98
CA GLU A 81 6.86 -3.76 34.55
C GLU A 81 6.60 -2.49 33.72
N PHE A 82 7.63 -1.91 33.10
CA PHE A 82 7.44 -0.84 32.12
C PHE A 82 6.66 -1.32 30.90
N MET A 83 7.04 -2.45 30.30
CA MET A 83 6.35 -3.04 29.15
C MET A 83 4.90 -3.38 29.52
N ARG A 84 4.66 -4.02 30.67
CA ARG A 84 3.32 -4.35 31.14
C ARG A 84 2.42 -3.11 31.28
N ARG A 85 2.90 -2.05 31.95
CA ARG A 85 2.15 -0.78 32.09
C ARG A 85 1.89 -0.09 30.75
N THR A 86 2.83 -0.20 29.82
CA THR A 86 2.70 0.37 28.48
C THR A 86 1.66 -0.41 27.67
N THR A 87 1.73 -1.75 27.69
CA THR A 87 0.78 -2.63 27.02
C THR A 87 -0.64 -2.45 27.58
N ALA A 88 -0.80 -2.33 28.90
CA ALA A 88 -2.11 -2.08 29.52
C ALA A 88 -2.76 -0.75 29.10
N ARG A 89 -1.99 0.20 28.55
CA ARG A 89 -2.48 1.50 28.04
C ARG A 89 -2.52 1.57 26.51
N SER A 90 -2.14 0.51 25.82
CA SER A 90 -2.07 0.46 24.35
C SER A 90 -3.41 0.20 23.66
N GLY A 91 -4.46 -0.13 24.43
CA GLY A 91 -5.75 -0.56 23.88
C GLY A 91 -5.79 -2.03 23.44
N LEU A 92 -4.71 -2.80 23.67
CA LEU A 92 -4.72 -4.26 23.50
C LEU A 92 -5.56 -4.93 24.60
N GLY A 93 -6.44 -5.85 24.20
CA GLY A 93 -7.19 -6.69 25.12
C GLY A 93 -6.45 -7.99 25.48
N ASP A 94 -7.00 -8.75 26.41
CA ASP A 94 -6.45 -10.03 26.89
C ASP A 94 -6.57 -11.22 25.92
N SER A 95 -6.81 -10.93 24.64
CA SER A 95 -6.89 -11.91 23.56
C SER A 95 -6.08 -11.43 22.36
N THR A 96 -4.85 -10.99 22.63
CA THR A 96 -3.87 -10.63 21.59
C THR A 96 -3.04 -11.85 21.17
N TYR A 97 -2.13 -11.71 20.20
CA TYR A 97 -1.35 -12.83 19.67
C TYR A 97 0.16 -12.60 19.82
N LEU A 98 0.92 -13.70 19.97
CA LEU A 98 2.37 -13.71 19.88
C LEU A 98 2.86 -14.69 18.80
N PRO A 99 4.07 -14.52 18.26
CA PRO A 99 4.65 -15.48 17.32
C PRO A 99 4.78 -16.87 17.96
N GLU A 100 4.60 -17.93 17.15
CA GLU A 100 4.63 -19.33 17.61
C GLU A 100 5.88 -19.66 18.45
N GLY A 101 7.05 -19.14 18.07
CA GLY A 101 8.32 -19.37 18.78
C GLY A 101 8.31 -18.90 20.25
N PHE A 102 7.47 -17.91 20.58
CA PHE A 102 7.32 -17.44 21.96
C PHE A 102 6.62 -18.49 22.83
N PHE A 103 5.86 -19.43 22.29
CA PHE A 103 5.17 -20.46 23.06
C PHE A 103 6.01 -21.72 23.34
N LYS A 104 7.25 -21.80 22.83
CA LYS A 104 8.20 -22.89 23.11
C LYS A 104 8.95 -22.71 24.41
N ASP A 105 9.28 -23.80 25.10
CA ASP A 105 10.07 -23.79 26.33
C ASP A 105 11.40 -24.57 26.14
N PRO A 106 12.56 -23.89 26.08
CA PRO A 106 12.74 -22.43 26.15
C PRO A 106 12.22 -21.71 24.88
N PRO A 107 11.94 -20.39 24.95
CA PRO A 107 11.49 -19.63 23.80
C PRO A 107 12.46 -19.68 22.62
N ASP A 108 11.93 -19.75 21.42
CA ASP A 108 12.71 -19.87 20.18
C ASP A 108 12.53 -18.62 19.32
N THR A 109 13.57 -17.79 19.28
CA THR A 109 13.63 -16.55 18.50
C THR A 109 14.46 -16.70 17.24
N SER A 110 14.65 -17.94 16.77
CA SER A 110 15.40 -18.18 15.54
C SER A 110 14.77 -17.48 14.34
N MET A 111 15.63 -17.16 13.38
CA MET A 111 15.21 -16.57 12.10
C MET A 111 14.21 -17.47 11.35
N GLU A 112 14.25 -18.78 11.61
CA GLU A 112 13.31 -19.75 11.04
C GLU A 112 11.87 -19.45 11.50
N TYR A 113 11.63 -19.28 12.80
CA TYR A 113 10.31 -18.94 13.32
C TYR A 113 9.84 -17.54 12.91
N ALA A 114 10.76 -16.57 12.89
CA ALA A 114 10.45 -15.23 12.40
C ALA A 114 10.01 -15.25 10.93
N ARG A 115 10.73 -16.02 10.09
CA ARG A 115 10.38 -16.22 8.69
C ARG A 115 9.04 -16.94 8.53
N ARG A 116 8.78 -17.98 9.33
CA ARG A 116 7.52 -18.72 9.29
C ARG A 116 6.32 -17.84 9.65
N GLU A 117 6.42 -17.05 10.71
CA GLU A 117 5.36 -16.11 11.13
C GLU A 117 5.06 -15.10 10.02
N MET A 118 6.11 -14.52 9.43
CA MET A 118 6.00 -13.60 8.30
C MET A 118 5.33 -14.25 7.07
N GLU A 119 5.73 -15.45 6.69
CA GLU A 119 5.14 -16.18 5.56
C GLU A 119 3.66 -16.47 5.81
N MET A 120 3.29 -16.91 7.02
CA MET A 120 1.89 -17.13 7.39
C MET A 120 1.07 -15.84 7.30
N ALA A 121 1.58 -14.75 7.86
CA ALA A 121 0.88 -13.47 7.85
C ALA A 121 0.72 -12.89 6.43
N MET A 122 1.80 -12.85 5.67
CA MET A 122 1.78 -12.29 4.31
C MET A 122 0.94 -13.14 3.36
N PHE A 123 1.15 -14.45 3.33
CA PHE A 123 0.44 -15.33 2.40
C PHE A 123 -1.02 -15.52 2.82
N GLY A 124 -1.32 -15.61 4.12
CA GLY A 124 -2.69 -15.67 4.60
C GLY A 124 -3.51 -14.45 4.18
N ALA A 125 -2.94 -13.24 4.33
CA ALA A 125 -3.61 -12.02 3.90
C ALA A 125 -3.80 -11.95 2.36
N VAL A 126 -2.78 -12.33 1.58
CA VAL A 126 -2.88 -12.32 0.11
C VAL A 126 -3.86 -13.37 -0.40
N ASP A 127 -3.85 -14.58 0.17
CA ASP A 127 -4.78 -15.66 -0.17
C ASP A 127 -6.23 -15.23 0.06
N GLU A 128 -6.53 -14.63 1.22
CA GLU A 128 -7.85 -14.12 1.54
C GLU A 128 -8.28 -12.99 0.60
N LEU A 129 -7.38 -12.04 0.29
CA LEU A 129 -7.68 -10.92 -0.60
C LEU A 129 -8.00 -11.38 -2.02
N LEU A 130 -7.20 -12.31 -2.56
CA LEU A 130 -7.44 -12.88 -3.90
C LEU A 130 -8.74 -13.70 -3.91
N ALA A 131 -9.04 -14.41 -2.82
CA ALA A 131 -10.27 -15.18 -2.67
C ALA A 131 -11.53 -14.29 -2.60
N LYS A 132 -11.46 -13.14 -1.93
CA LYS A 132 -12.55 -12.15 -1.85
C LYS A 132 -12.80 -11.45 -3.18
N THR A 133 -11.73 -10.91 -3.77
CA THR A 133 -11.82 -10.09 -4.98
C THR A 133 -12.04 -10.89 -6.27
N LYS A 134 -11.69 -12.19 -6.27
CA LYS A 134 -11.63 -13.05 -7.47
C LYS A 134 -10.68 -12.54 -8.56
N VAL A 135 -9.79 -11.59 -8.23
CA VAL A 135 -8.75 -11.11 -9.13
C VAL A 135 -7.72 -12.22 -9.32
N ARG A 136 -7.34 -12.50 -10.56
CA ARG A 136 -6.26 -13.45 -10.82
C ARG A 136 -4.95 -12.79 -10.42
N SER A 137 -4.09 -13.50 -9.69
CA SER A 137 -2.78 -12.98 -9.29
C SER A 137 -1.94 -12.45 -10.47
N ARG A 138 -2.09 -13.04 -11.66
CA ARG A 138 -1.43 -12.60 -12.91
C ARG A 138 -1.93 -11.25 -13.46
N ASP A 139 -3.05 -10.75 -12.99
CA ASP A 139 -3.61 -9.45 -13.37
C ASP A 139 -3.13 -8.34 -12.42
N VAL A 140 -2.46 -8.68 -11.31
CA VAL A 140 -1.83 -7.72 -10.41
C VAL A 140 -0.56 -7.19 -11.05
N GLY A 141 -0.55 -5.88 -11.35
CA GLY A 141 0.57 -5.21 -12.02
C GLY A 141 1.67 -4.70 -11.09
N ILE A 142 1.33 -4.37 -9.84
CA ILE A 142 2.28 -3.78 -8.88
C ILE A 142 2.05 -4.43 -7.51
N VAL A 143 3.15 -4.78 -6.85
CA VAL A 143 3.15 -5.24 -5.45
C VAL A 143 3.98 -4.27 -4.62
N VAL A 144 3.37 -3.70 -3.59
CA VAL A 144 4.05 -2.84 -2.62
C VAL A 144 4.10 -3.58 -1.29
N VAL A 145 5.30 -3.75 -0.73
CA VAL A 145 5.48 -4.36 0.58
C VAL A 145 6.21 -3.39 1.49
N ASN A 146 5.66 -3.18 2.68
CA ASN A 146 6.27 -2.44 3.77
C ASN A 146 6.45 -3.38 4.97
N CYS A 147 7.65 -3.44 5.52
CA CYS A 147 7.95 -4.16 6.75
C CYS A 147 9.13 -3.49 7.44
N CYS A 148 8.99 -3.16 8.72
CA CYS A 148 10.05 -2.55 9.54
C CYS A 148 10.78 -3.56 10.45
N ILE A 149 10.35 -4.82 10.47
CA ILE A 149 10.80 -5.82 11.45
C ILE A 149 11.83 -6.78 10.86
N SER A 150 11.89 -6.96 9.53
CA SER A 150 12.70 -8.02 8.95
C SER A 150 13.16 -7.71 7.52
N CYS A 151 14.47 -7.51 7.36
CA CYS A 151 15.16 -7.44 6.07
C CYS A 151 15.76 -8.81 5.73
N VAL A 152 14.91 -9.81 5.46
CA VAL A 152 15.34 -11.16 5.10
C VAL A 152 15.63 -11.27 3.60
N ALA A 153 16.56 -12.16 3.23
CA ALA A 153 16.74 -12.60 1.85
C ALA A 153 15.95 -13.91 1.62
N PRO A 154 15.23 -14.08 0.48
CA PRO A 154 14.90 -13.06 -0.51
C PRO A 154 13.98 -11.97 0.05
N CYS A 155 13.93 -10.79 -0.61
CA CYS A 155 13.06 -9.71 -0.17
C CYS A 155 11.57 -10.12 -0.21
N LEU A 156 10.77 -9.53 0.68
CA LEU A 156 9.38 -9.92 0.92
C LEU A 156 8.49 -9.82 -0.33
N SER A 157 8.70 -8.79 -1.14
CA SER A 157 8.00 -8.62 -2.40
C SER A 157 8.30 -9.75 -3.38
N SER A 158 9.57 -10.16 -3.50
CA SER A 158 9.94 -11.32 -4.33
C SER A 158 9.31 -12.62 -3.82
N MET A 159 9.16 -12.80 -2.51
CA MET A 159 8.47 -13.98 -1.95
C MET A 159 7.01 -14.04 -2.41
N ILE A 160 6.28 -12.91 -2.35
CA ILE A 160 4.90 -12.82 -2.84
C ILE A 160 4.85 -13.05 -4.35
N VAL A 161 5.63 -12.30 -5.12
CA VAL A 161 5.61 -12.37 -6.59
C VAL A 161 5.90 -13.79 -7.08
N ASN A 162 6.91 -14.46 -6.50
CA ASN A 162 7.29 -15.80 -6.90
C ASN A 162 6.25 -16.85 -6.49
N ARG A 163 5.64 -16.74 -5.29
CA ARG A 163 4.60 -17.68 -4.84
C ARG A 163 3.36 -17.60 -5.72
N TYR A 164 2.90 -16.39 -6.05
CA TYR A 164 1.64 -16.16 -6.77
C TYR A 164 1.80 -16.01 -8.29
N LYS A 165 3.04 -16.06 -8.80
CA LYS A 165 3.37 -15.90 -10.23
C LYS A 165 2.83 -14.59 -10.82
N MET A 166 3.04 -13.49 -10.09
CA MET A 166 2.65 -12.13 -10.52
C MET A 166 3.62 -11.58 -11.57
N LYS A 167 3.19 -10.58 -12.37
CA LYS A 167 3.92 -10.10 -13.57
C LYS A 167 5.06 -9.09 -13.33
N GLU A 168 5.48 -8.88 -12.07
CA GLU A 168 6.58 -8.00 -11.63
C GLU A 168 6.45 -6.48 -11.90
N VAL A 169 6.16 -5.72 -10.83
CA VAL A 169 6.90 -4.50 -10.42
C VAL A 169 6.83 -4.43 -8.89
N SER A 170 7.97 -4.61 -8.21
CA SER A 170 8.07 -4.57 -6.75
C SER A 170 8.49 -3.17 -6.30
N LEU A 171 7.63 -2.44 -5.60
CA LEU A 171 8.03 -1.22 -4.91
C LEU A 171 8.27 -1.57 -3.43
N VAL A 172 9.51 -1.45 -2.98
CA VAL A 172 9.84 -1.54 -1.55
C VAL A 172 9.85 -0.11 -1.02
N ILE A 173 9.00 0.18 -0.05
CA ILE A 173 9.05 1.43 0.72
C ILE A 173 9.70 1.03 2.05
N ILE A 174 10.92 1.52 2.28
CA ILE A 174 11.64 1.41 3.57
C ILE A 174 11.23 2.59 4.43
#